data_AF-A0A5N5E4Z2-F1
#
_entry.id   AF-A0A5N5E4Z2-F1
#
_cell.length_a   1.000
_cell.length_b   1.000
_cell.length_c   1.000
_cell.angle_alpha   90.00
_cell.angle_beta   90.00
_cell.angle_gamma   90.00
#
_symmetry.space_group_name_H-M   'P 1'
#
loop_
_entity.id
_entity.type
_entity.pdbx_description
1 polymer ?
#
loop_
_entity_poly.entity_id
_entity_poly.type
_entity_poly.pdbx_seq_one_letter_code
_entity_poly.pdbx_strand_id
1 'polypeptide(L)'
;MAVRLEPSEHAAWSAVLAASPWRSLAHWCREVVSDALIRSLNTPSRVTELADISADDAAHFVHLCAQLNELARGSNRLGRVVADSLDTARAVADVAVSLLPEIEKRDTSQNLMEERRTKLVNVRLTDEEFEAWSDAARRAGYVRVSMWVRHTVASLIGYTVAPVSLTVPAGLEEVRNHLAGAVTNLAQLSDVADNYDLVLGEKFAQVHARIVELLRRYHALGRRT
;
A
#
# COMPACT_ATOMS: atom_id res chain seq x y z
N MET A 1 0.12 -21.63 15.92
CA MET A 1 -0.04 -20.16 15.85
C MET A 1 -1.08 -19.71 16.89
N ALA A 2 -0.98 -18.50 17.46
CA ALA A 2 -1.96 -17.99 18.42
C ALA A 2 -2.54 -16.62 18.02
N VAL A 3 -3.86 -16.47 18.11
CA VAL A 3 -4.59 -15.23 17.84
C VAL A 3 -5.11 -14.66 19.16
N ARG A 4 -4.81 -13.39 19.42
CA ARG A 4 -5.28 -12.68 20.62
C ARG A 4 -6.49 -11.82 20.29
N LEU A 5 -7.58 -12.01 21.02
CA LEU A 5 -8.85 -11.35 20.81
C LEU A 5 -9.24 -10.52 22.04
N GLU A 6 -10.01 -9.47 21.78
CA GLU A 6 -10.78 -8.77 22.82
C GLU A 6 -11.88 -9.68 23.37
N PRO A 7 -12.34 -9.49 24.62
CA PRO A 7 -13.44 -10.29 25.18
C PRO A 7 -14.71 -10.23 24.33
N SER A 8 -15.08 -9.04 23.85
CA SER A 8 -16.21 -8.78 22.95
C SER A 8 -16.07 -9.51 21.61
N GLU A 9 -14.89 -9.40 20.99
CA GLU A 9 -14.55 -10.10 19.76
C GLU A 9 -14.58 -11.63 19.91
N HIS A 10 -14.01 -12.16 21.00
CA HIS A 10 -14.06 -13.59 21.29
C HIS A 10 -15.50 -14.08 21.46
N ALA A 11 -16.38 -13.28 22.08
CA ALA A 11 -17.79 -13.61 22.22
C ALA A 11 -18.49 -13.66 20.86
N ALA A 12 -18.20 -12.72 19.96
CA ALA A 12 -18.73 -12.74 18.59
C ALA A 12 -18.28 -14.00 17.83
N TRP A 13 -16.99 -14.35 17.90
CA TRP A 13 -16.46 -15.58 17.27
C TRP A 13 -17.14 -16.83 17.85
N SER A 14 -17.34 -16.87 19.17
CA SER A 14 -17.98 -17.99 19.85
C SER A 14 -19.47 -18.12 19.49
N ALA A 15 -20.16 -17.01 19.25
CA ALA A 15 -21.55 -17.02 18.79
C ALA A 15 -21.67 -17.63 17.39
N VAL A 16 -20.76 -17.31 16.48
CA VAL A 16 -20.72 -17.93 15.14
C VAL A 16 -20.34 -19.41 15.22
N LEU A 17 -19.39 -19.78 16.09
CA LEU A 17 -19.05 -21.18 16.35
C LEU A 17 -20.27 -21.98 16.81
N ALA A 18 -21.12 -21.42 17.67
CA ALA A 18 -22.32 -22.10 18.17
C ALA A 18 -23.34 -22.42 17.07
N ALA A 19 -23.34 -21.68 15.97
CA ALA A 19 -24.13 -21.94 14.77
C ALA A 19 -23.43 -22.84 13.75
N SER A 20 -22.21 -23.31 14.05
CA SER A 20 -21.38 -24.11 13.15
C SER A 20 -21.36 -25.60 13.56
N PRO A 21 -20.98 -26.53 12.66
CA PRO A 21 -20.84 -27.94 13.02
C PRO A 21 -19.60 -28.22 13.90
N TRP A 22 -18.75 -27.22 14.13
CA TRP A 22 -17.46 -27.40 14.80
C TRP A 22 -17.58 -27.21 16.30
N ARG A 23 -16.76 -27.97 17.05
CA ARG A 23 -16.76 -27.94 18.53
C ARG A 23 -15.63 -27.11 19.15
N SER A 24 -14.69 -26.65 18.33
CA SER A 24 -13.50 -25.95 18.79
C SER A 24 -13.31 -24.69 17.97
N LEU A 25 -13.14 -23.56 18.67
CA LEU A 25 -12.89 -22.27 18.04
C LEU A 25 -11.61 -22.27 17.21
N ALA A 26 -10.59 -22.99 17.67
CA ALA A 26 -9.32 -23.12 16.95
C ALA A 26 -9.48 -23.90 15.64
N HIS A 27 -10.29 -24.95 15.65
CA HIS A 27 -10.53 -25.75 14.46
C HIS A 27 -11.43 -25.00 13.48
N TRP A 28 -12.52 -24.41 13.97
CA TRP A 28 -13.38 -23.53 13.17
C TRP A 28 -12.60 -22.39 12.51
N CYS A 29 -11.72 -21.71 13.25
CA CYS A 29 -10.87 -20.65 12.72
C CYS A 29 -9.96 -21.15 11.59
N ARG A 30 -9.38 -22.35 11.72
CA ARG A 30 -8.57 -22.97 10.67
C ARG A 30 -9.39 -23.20 9.41
N GLU A 31 -10.54 -23.85 9.54
CA GLU A 31 -11.38 -24.19 8.39
C GLU A 31 -11.89 -22.95 7.67
N VAL A 32 -12.36 -21.94 8.40
CA VAL A 32 -12.88 -20.69 7.82
C VAL A 32 -11.78 -19.92 7.09
N VAL A 33 -10.57 -19.84 7.65
CA VAL A 33 -9.46 -19.13 7.00
C VAL A 33 -8.95 -19.91 5.79
N SER A 34 -8.80 -21.23 5.89
CA SER A 34 -8.37 -22.06 4.76
C SER A 34 -9.37 -22.02 3.61
N ASP A 35 -10.66 -22.09 3.90
CA ASP A 35 -11.71 -21.95 2.90
C ASP A 35 -11.73 -20.54 2.27
N ALA A 36 -11.55 -19.47 3.07
CA ALA A 36 -11.42 -18.12 2.54
C ALA A 36 -10.21 -17.96 1.61
N LEU A 37 -9.07 -18.59 1.93
CA LEU A 37 -7.89 -18.62 1.06
C LEU A 37 -8.19 -19.30 -0.27
N ILE A 38 -8.84 -20.47 -0.24
CA ILE A 38 -9.21 -21.22 -1.45
C ILE A 38 -10.18 -20.41 -2.31
N ARG A 39 -11.20 -19.77 -1.72
CA ARG A 39 -12.15 -18.93 -2.44
C ARG A 39 -11.50 -17.69 -3.04
N SER A 40 -10.57 -17.05 -2.31
CA SER A 40 -9.81 -15.89 -2.78
C SER A 40 -8.83 -16.23 -3.90
N LEU A 41 -8.30 -17.45 -3.95
CA LEU A 41 -7.45 -17.92 -5.05
C LEU A 41 -8.26 -18.16 -6.34
N ASN A 42 -9.55 -18.48 -6.21
CA ASN A 42 -10.43 -18.81 -7.33
C ASN A 42 -11.31 -17.65 -7.81
N THR A 43 -11.36 -16.55 -7.05
CA THR A 43 -12.13 -15.36 -7.39
C THR A 43 -11.15 -14.19 -7.45
N PRO A 44 -11.04 -13.44 -8.56
CA PRO A 44 -10.25 -12.21 -8.58
C PRO A 44 -10.95 -11.19 -7.67
N SER A 45 -10.66 -11.27 -6.38
CA SER A 45 -11.13 -10.31 -5.38
C SER A 45 -10.46 -8.99 -5.70
N ARG A 46 -11.22 -8.07 -6.28
CA ARG A 46 -10.87 -6.67 -6.57
C ARG A 46 -10.58 -5.82 -5.31
N VAL A 47 -10.16 -6.42 -4.20
CA VAL A 47 -10.17 -5.74 -2.90
C VAL A 47 -8.80 -5.89 -2.24
N THR A 48 -8.11 -4.75 -2.13
CA THR A 48 -7.04 -4.49 -1.15
C THR A 48 -5.75 -5.30 -1.27
N GLU A 49 -5.22 -5.50 -2.48
CA GLU A 49 -3.84 -5.96 -2.62
C GLU A 49 -2.90 -4.75 -2.74
N LEU A 50 -2.20 -4.45 -1.64
CA LEU A 50 -1.01 -3.61 -1.66
C LEU A 50 0.12 -4.44 -2.27
N ALA A 51 0.16 -4.54 -3.60
CA ALA A 51 1.23 -5.24 -4.30
C ALA A 51 2.57 -4.52 -4.07
N ASP A 52 3.63 -5.32 -3.82
CA ASP A 52 5.00 -4.82 -3.79
C ASP A 52 5.35 -4.19 -5.16
N ILE A 53 6.11 -3.10 -5.14
CA ILE A 53 6.70 -2.56 -6.35
C ILE A 53 7.88 -3.47 -6.70
N SER A 54 7.92 -4.03 -7.91
CA SER A 54 9.01 -4.91 -8.31
C SER A 54 10.34 -4.15 -8.29
N ALA A 55 11.45 -4.86 -8.04
CA ALA A 55 12.77 -4.24 -8.02
C ALA A 55 13.13 -3.62 -9.39
N ASP A 56 12.67 -4.23 -10.49
CA ASP A 56 12.88 -3.72 -11.84
C ASP A 56 12.09 -2.44 -12.09
N ASP A 57 10.83 -2.37 -11.64
CA ASP A 57 9.99 -1.18 -11.74
C ASP A 57 10.54 -0.02 -10.89
N ALA A 58 10.98 -0.32 -9.68
CA ALA A 58 11.63 0.65 -8.81
C ALA A 58 12.93 1.18 -9.45
N ALA A 59 13.79 0.29 -9.95
CA ALA A 59 15.03 0.66 -10.63
C ALA A 59 14.78 1.51 -11.90
N HIS A 60 13.76 1.16 -12.68
CA HIS A 60 13.34 1.94 -13.84
C HIS A 60 12.88 3.35 -13.42
N PHE A 61 12.07 3.45 -12.37
CA PHE A 61 11.61 4.74 -11.84
C PHE A 61 12.76 5.60 -11.31
N VAL A 62 13.69 5.01 -10.55
CA VAL A 62 14.91 5.66 -10.05
C VAL A 62 15.74 6.21 -11.22
N HIS A 63 15.89 5.41 -12.28
CA HIS A 63 16.63 5.81 -13.48
C HIS A 63 15.99 7.04 -14.16
N LEU A 64 14.66 7.04 -14.34
CA LEU A 64 13.95 8.19 -14.91
C LEU A 64 14.09 9.46 -14.05
N CYS A 65 14.02 9.33 -12.72
CA CYS A 65 14.21 10.46 -11.82
C CYS A 65 15.66 11.00 -11.87
N ALA A 66 16.65 10.12 -12.01
CA ALA A 66 18.05 10.50 -12.20
C ALA A 66 18.26 11.23 -13.54
N GLN A 67 17.64 10.75 -14.62
CA GLN A 67 17.67 11.44 -15.92
C GLN A 67 17.05 12.84 -15.83
N LEU A 68 15.87 12.98 -15.21
CA LEU A 68 15.21 14.27 -15.00
C LEU A 68 16.10 15.24 -14.21
N ASN A 69 16.78 14.74 -13.16
CA ASN A 69 17.71 15.52 -12.35
C ASN A 69 18.90 16.04 -13.17
N GLU A 70 19.49 15.22 -14.03
CA GLU A 70 20.58 15.65 -14.91
C GLU A 70 20.11 16.68 -15.95
N LEU A 71 18.91 16.53 -16.49
CA LEU A 71 18.29 17.52 -17.39
C LEU A 71 18.00 18.85 -16.70
N ALA A 72 17.51 18.83 -15.45
CA ALA A 72 17.32 20.03 -14.64
C ALA A 72 18.65 20.75 -14.37
N ARG A 73 19.70 20.01 -13.99
CA ARG A 73 21.06 20.56 -13.82
C ARG A 73 21.61 21.16 -15.11
N GLY A 74 21.43 20.46 -16.23
CA GLY A 74 21.82 20.95 -17.55
C GLY A 74 21.09 22.23 -17.93
N SER A 75 19.79 22.29 -17.66
CA SER A 75 18.96 23.47 -17.97
C SER A 75 19.35 24.68 -17.14
N ASN A 76 19.58 24.49 -15.84
CA ASN A 76 20.09 25.54 -14.95
C ASN A 76 21.47 26.05 -15.40
N ARG A 77 22.38 25.16 -15.78
CA ARG A 77 23.72 25.55 -16.26
C ARG A 77 23.67 26.37 -17.55
N LEU A 78 22.75 26.02 -18.46
CA LEU A 78 22.64 26.66 -19.77
C LEU A 78 21.71 27.89 -19.77
N GLY A 79 20.96 28.12 -18.70
CA GLY A 79 19.94 29.17 -18.62
C GLY A 79 18.79 28.98 -19.61
N ARG A 80 18.57 27.75 -20.08
CA ARG A 80 17.50 27.37 -21.01
C ARG A 80 17.11 25.93 -20.80
N VAL A 81 15.88 25.57 -21.15
CA VAL A 81 15.40 24.19 -21.04
C VAL A 81 16.15 23.29 -22.02
N VAL A 82 16.75 22.21 -21.52
CA VAL A 82 17.37 21.16 -22.33
C VAL A 82 16.28 20.34 -23.02
N ALA A 83 16.55 19.88 -24.24
CA ALA A 83 15.65 18.99 -24.98
C ALA A 83 15.21 17.79 -24.12
N ASP A 84 14.04 17.25 -24.42
CA ASP A 84 13.44 16.09 -23.76
C ASP A 84 13.06 16.27 -22.27
N SER A 85 13.45 17.37 -21.62
CA SER A 85 13.12 17.64 -20.20
C SER A 85 11.62 17.52 -19.88
N LEU A 86 10.76 18.00 -20.78
CA LEU A 86 9.31 17.92 -20.60
C LEU A 86 8.79 16.50 -20.76
N ASP A 87 9.31 15.73 -21.71
CA ASP A 87 8.86 14.36 -21.97
C ASP A 87 9.37 13.41 -20.91
N THR A 88 10.60 13.60 -20.41
CA THR A 88 11.12 12.87 -19.24
C THR A 88 10.28 13.18 -17.99
N ALA A 89 9.90 14.43 -17.76
CA ALA A 89 9.04 14.77 -16.64
C ALA A 89 7.65 14.13 -16.72
N ARG A 90 7.07 14.04 -17.93
CA ARG A 90 5.81 13.31 -18.17
C ARG A 90 5.97 11.83 -17.90
N ALA A 91 7.06 11.22 -18.38
CA ALA A 91 7.36 9.82 -18.14
C ALA A 91 7.48 9.50 -16.64
N VAL A 92 8.13 10.36 -15.85
CA VAL A 92 8.18 10.22 -14.38
C VAL A 92 6.76 10.24 -13.79
N ALA A 93 5.90 11.17 -14.22
CA ALA A 93 4.53 11.25 -13.72
C ALA A 93 3.67 10.04 -14.15
N ASP A 94 3.86 9.52 -15.35
CA ASP A 94 3.13 8.36 -15.87
C ASP A 94 3.53 7.08 -15.16
N VAL A 95 4.84 6.83 -14.99
CA VAL A 95 5.34 5.68 -14.22
C VAL A 95 4.94 5.78 -12.75
N ALA A 96 5.01 6.96 -12.14
CA ALA A 96 4.53 7.14 -10.76
C ALA A 96 3.03 6.88 -10.59
N VAL A 97 2.21 7.09 -11.62
CA VAL A 97 0.79 6.68 -11.59
C VAL A 97 0.66 5.17 -11.65
N SER A 98 1.39 4.50 -12.57
CA SER A 98 1.29 3.05 -12.72
C SER A 98 1.80 2.28 -11.51
N LEU A 99 2.72 2.86 -10.75
CA LEU A 99 3.27 2.28 -9.51
C LEU A 99 2.45 2.61 -8.26
N LEU A 100 1.34 3.33 -8.39
CA LEU A 100 0.50 3.65 -7.24
C LEU A 100 -0.40 2.45 -6.89
N PRO A 101 -0.33 1.91 -5.67
CA PRO A 101 -1.24 0.84 -5.25
C PRO A 101 -2.69 1.33 -5.23
N GLU A 102 -3.61 0.53 -5.76
CA GLU A 102 -5.05 0.79 -5.66
C GLU A 102 -5.52 0.53 -4.22
N ILE A 103 -5.76 1.60 -3.46
CA ILE A 103 -6.41 1.51 -2.15
C ILE A 103 -7.78 2.18 -2.23
N GLU A 104 -8.85 1.41 -2.01
CA GLU A 104 -10.15 2.00 -1.66
C GLU A 104 -10.01 2.74 -0.32
N LYS A 105 -10.16 4.06 -0.36
CA LYS A 105 -10.31 4.88 0.84
C LYS A 105 -11.61 4.48 1.54
N ARG A 106 -11.53 3.65 2.57
CA ARG A 106 -12.61 3.51 3.55
C ARG A 106 -12.50 4.65 4.57
N ASP A 107 -13.57 5.44 4.67
CA ASP A 107 -13.73 6.46 5.70
C ASP A 107 -13.60 5.83 7.10
N THR A 108 -12.52 6.15 7.79
CA THR A 108 -12.24 5.70 9.16
C THR A 108 -12.55 6.82 10.14
N SER A 109 -13.84 6.97 10.44
CA SER A 109 -14.33 7.78 11.57
C SER A 109 -15.17 6.93 12.50
N GLN A 110 -14.54 5.99 13.23
CA GLN A 110 -15.14 5.42 14.44
C GLN A 110 -14.06 5.18 15.51
N ASN A 111 -14.16 5.95 16.60
CA ASN A 111 -13.43 5.72 17.85
C ASN A 111 -13.96 4.44 18.50
N LEU A 112 -13.37 3.29 18.17
CA LEU A 112 -13.53 2.07 18.96
C LEU A 112 -12.60 2.19 20.17
N MET A 113 -13.16 2.20 21.38
CA MET A 113 -12.35 2.03 22.59
C MET A 113 -11.69 0.65 22.51
N GLU A 114 -10.37 0.60 22.33
CA GLU A 114 -9.63 -0.66 22.27
C GLU A 114 -9.65 -1.36 23.65
N GLU A 115 -10.36 -2.48 23.75
CA GLU A 115 -10.28 -3.35 24.92
C GLU A 115 -8.93 -4.10 24.93
N ARG A 116 -8.45 -4.48 26.12
CA ARG A 116 -7.24 -5.31 26.21
C ARG A 116 -7.51 -6.71 25.66
N ARG A 117 -6.74 -7.10 24.64
CA ARG A 117 -6.75 -8.44 24.04
C ARG A 117 -6.22 -9.49 25.01
N THR A 118 -7.11 -10.17 25.71
CA THR A 118 -6.78 -11.15 26.79
C THR A 118 -7.18 -12.58 26.44
N LYS A 119 -8.03 -12.78 25.43
CA LYS A 119 -8.48 -14.12 25.02
C LYS A 119 -7.55 -14.68 23.94
N LEU A 120 -7.23 -15.98 24.02
CA LEU A 120 -6.27 -16.63 23.14
C LEU A 120 -6.91 -17.79 22.40
N VAL A 121 -6.78 -17.80 21.07
CA VAL A 121 -7.18 -18.91 20.21
C VAL A 121 -5.92 -19.55 19.62
N ASN A 122 -5.63 -20.78 20.04
CA ASN A 122 -4.44 -21.52 19.61
C ASN A 122 -4.78 -22.43 18.43
N VAL A 123 -4.41 -22.00 17.22
CA VAL A 123 -4.65 -22.72 15.97
C VAL A 123 -3.45 -23.61 15.67
N ARG A 124 -3.71 -24.91 15.48
CA ARG A 124 -2.71 -25.89 15.03
C ARG A 124 -2.71 -25.96 13.51
N LEU A 125 -1.56 -25.71 12.92
CA LEU A 125 -1.31 -25.69 11.48
C LEU A 125 -0.16 -26.63 11.17
N THR A 126 -0.17 -27.26 9.99
CA THR A 126 1.04 -27.86 9.41
C THR A 126 1.99 -26.75 8.95
N ASP A 127 3.23 -27.13 8.59
CA ASP A 127 4.21 -26.18 8.07
C ASP A 127 3.73 -25.56 6.75
N GLU A 128 3.20 -26.38 5.82
CA GLU A 128 2.62 -25.92 4.56
C GLU A 128 1.45 -24.94 4.75
N GLU A 129 0.56 -25.21 5.72
CA GLU A 129 -0.55 -24.30 6.04
C GLU A 129 -0.04 -22.99 6.63
N PHE A 130 0.97 -23.06 7.50
CA PHE A 130 1.56 -21.88 8.09
C PHE A 130 2.27 -21.02 7.04
N GLU A 131 2.96 -21.62 6.08
CA GLU A 131 3.56 -20.91 4.94
C GLU A 131 2.49 -20.24 4.08
N ALA A 132 1.44 -20.96 3.69
CA ALA A 132 0.35 -20.41 2.89
C ALA A 132 -0.34 -19.21 3.58
N TRP A 133 -0.55 -19.30 4.89
CA TRP A 133 -1.12 -18.21 5.70
C TRP A 133 -0.13 -17.05 5.86
N SER A 134 1.16 -17.34 5.99
CA SER A 134 2.21 -16.32 6.09
C SER A 134 2.34 -15.52 4.79
N ASP A 135 2.27 -16.18 3.65
CA ASP A 135 2.32 -15.52 2.35
C ASP A 135 1.06 -14.69 2.10
N ALA A 136 -0.12 -15.20 2.45
CA ALA A 136 -1.36 -14.43 2.37
C ALA A 136 -1.34 -13.20 3.29
N ALA A 137 -0.85 -13.34 4.52
CA ALA A 137 -0.70 -12.23 5.45
C ALA A 137 0.28 -11.18 4.89
N ARG A 138 1.40 -11.61 4.29
CA ARG A 138 2.38 -10.71 3.68
C ARG A 138 1.80 -9.95 2.49
N ARG A 139 1.10 -10.64 1.58
CA ARG A 139 0.41 -10.01 0.42
C ARG A 139 -0.65 -9.01 0.86
N ALA A 140 -1.35 -9.28 1.96
CA ALA A 140 -2.34 -8.38 2.54
C ALA A 140 -1.73 -7.25 3.39
N GLY A 141 -0.40 -7.16 3.47
CA GLY A 141 0.30 -6.11 4.21
C GLY A 141 0.25 -6.26 5.74
N TYR A 142 0.15 -7.46 6.28
CA TYR A 142 0.19 -7.67 7.74
C TYR A 142 1.56 -8.16 8.20
N VAL A 143 2.13 -7.49 9.22
CA VAL A 143 3.38 -7.90 9.87
C VAL A 143 3.28 -9.29 10.50
N ARG A 144 2.10 -9.65 11.03
CA ARG A 144 1.87 -10.88 11.79
C ARG A 144 0.69 -11.65 11.23
N VAL A 145 0.89 -12.95 10.98
CA VAL A 145 -0.16 -13.87 10.54
C VAL A 145 -1.37 -13.84 11.47
N SER A 146 -1.15 -13.78 12.78
CA SER A 146 -2.24 -13.72 13.76
C SER A 146 -3.11 -12.46 13.66
N MET A 147 -2.53 -11.35 13.21
CA MET A 147 -3.24 -10.10 13.00
C MET A 147 -4.05 -10.14 11.71
N TRP A 148 -3.47 -10.68 10.63
CA TRP A 148 -4.18 -10.97 9.40
C TRP A 148 -5.38 -11.89 9.65
N VAL A 149 -5.17 -13.02 10.33
CA VAL A 149 -6.24 -13.97 10.68
C VAL A 149 -7.37 -13.30 11.46
N ARG A 150 -7.03 -12.46 12.45
CA ARG A 150 -8.01 -11.69 13.23
C ARG A 150 -8.91 -10.86 12.31
N HIS A 151 -8.31 -10.09 11.41
CA HIS A 151 -9.04 -9.22 10.49
C HIS A 151 -9.84 -10.01 9.45
N THR A 152 -9.28 -11.09 8.93
CA THR A 152 -9.98 -11.99 7.99
C THR A 152 -11.22 -12.58 8.63
N VAL A 153 -11.09 -13.18 9.82
CA VAL A 153 -12.25 -13.77 10.53
C VAL A 153 -13.25 -12.70 10.92
N ALA A 154 -12.80 -11.55 11.44
CA ALA A 154 -13.68 -10.44 11.78
C ALA A 154 -14.50 -9.95 10.56
N SER A 155 -13.85 -9.79 9.40
CA SER A 155 -14.50 -9.43 8.14
C SER A 155 -15.56 -10.47 7.72
N LEU A 156 -15.21 -11.76 7.78
CA LEU A 156 -16.10 -12.86 7.39
C LEU A 156 -17.35 -12.96 8.27
N ILE A 157 -17.24 -12.62 9.54
CA ILE A 157 -18.38 -12.62 10.48
C ILE A 157 -19.08 -11.25 10.59
N GLY A 158 -18.64 -10.25 9.81
CA GLY A 158 -19.18 -8.89 9.88
C GLY A 158 -18.86 -8.14 11.18
N TYR A 159 -17.84 -8.57 11.92
CA TYR A 159 -17.36 -7.90 13.13
C TYR A 159 -16.37 -6.79 12.77
N THR A 160 -16.60 -5.58 13.29
CA THR A 160 -15.71 -4.45 13.05
C THR A 160 -14.53 -4.49 14.00
N VAL A 161 -13.31 -4.54 13.45
CA VAL A 161 -12.06 -4.38 14.19
C VAL A 161 -11.43 -3.04 13.85
N ALA A 162 -10.73 -2.45 14.83
CA ALA A 162 -9.97 -1.23 14.60
C ALA A 162 -8.98 -1.41 13.43
N PRO A 163 -8.88 -0.43 12.52
CA PRO A 163 -7.94 -0.50 11.40
C PRO A 163 -6.51 -0.62 11.93
N VAL A 164 -5.71 -1.44 11.25
CA VAL A 164 -4.30 -1.63 11.56
C VAL A 164 -3.48 -0.92 10.49
N SER A 165 -2.36 -0.32 10.91
CA SER A 165 -1.32 0.12 9.98
C SER A 165 -0.76 -1.10 9.23
N LEU A 166 -1.19 -1.27 7.98
CA LEU A 166 -0.64 -2.27 7.08
C LEU A 166 0.82 -1.92 6.75
N THR A 167 1.66 -2.94 6.57
CA THR A 167 2.99 -2.77 5.99
C THR A 167 2.83 -2.27 4.57
N VAL A 168 3.42 -1.10 4.34
CA VAL A 168 3.56 -0.48 3.04
C VAL A 168 4.34 -1.41 2.10
N PRO A 169 3.95 -1.52 0.81
CA PRO A 169 4.72 -2.19 -0.24
C PRO A 169 6.22 -1.88 -0.20
N ALA A 170 7.06 -2.89 -0.43
CA ALA A 170 8.48 -2.70 -0.71
C ALA A 170 8.66 -1.77 -1.93
N GLY A 171 9.69 -0.92 -1.90
CA GLY A 171 9.96 0.09 -2.94
C GLY A 171 9.14 1.39 -2.85
N LEU A 172 8.07 1.45 -2.04
CA LEU A 172 7.23 2.65 -1.96
C LEU A 172 7.93 3.86 -1.34
N GLU A 173 8.78 3.63 -0.35
CA GLU A 173 9.58 4.69 0.27
C GLU A 173 10.63 5.24 -0.69
N GLU A 174 11.23 4.37 -1.51
CA GLU A 174 12.18 4.74 -2.56
C GLU A 174 11.50 5.60 -3.63
N VAL A 175 10.34 5.16 -4.14
CA VAL A 175 9.53 5.93 -5.09
C VAL A 175 9.13 7.29 -4.49
N ARG A 176 8.74 7.34 -3.21
CA ARG A 176 8.40 8.59 -2.51
C ARG A 176 9.59 9.55 -2.43
N ASN A 177 10.77 9.06 -2.07
CA ASN A 177 11.97 9.88 -1.97
C ASN A 177 12.36 10.46 -3.34
N HIS A 178 12.28 9.66 -4.40
CA HIS A 178 12.56 10.11 -5.76
C HIS A 178 11.49 11.05 -6.32
N LEU A 179 10.21 10.86 -5.97
CA LEU A 179 9.14 11.81 -6.29
C LEU A 179 9.37 13.18 -5.63
N ALA A 180 9.78 13.22 -4.36
CA ALA A 180 10.12 14.48 -3.69
C ALA A 180 11.28 15.21 -4.39
N GLY A 181 12.29 14.46 -4.86
CA GLY A 181 13.34 15.00 -5.72
C GLY A 181 12.81 15.53 -7.05
N ALA A 182 11.92 14.78 -7.72
CA ALA A 182 11.31 15.18 -8.98
C ALA A 182 10.48 16.48 -8.87
N VAL A 183 9.77 16.68 -7.76
CA VAL A 183 9.05 17.95 -7.46
C VAL A 183 10.03 19.13 -7.50
N THR A 184 11.17 19.00 -6.82
CA THR A 184 12.18 20.07 -6.75
C THR A 184 12.79 20.36 -8.13
N ASN A 185 13.11 19.31 -8.88
CA ASN A 185 13.67 19.44 -10.23
C ASN A 185 12.69 20.07 -11.22
N LEU A 186 11.41 19.75 -11.09
CA LEU A 186 10.34 20.33 -11.92
C LEU A 186 10.09 21.79 -11.61
N ALA A 187 10.14 22.20 -10.35
CA ALA A 187 10.06 23.61 -9.98
C ALA A 187 11.19 24.41 -10.65
N GLN A 188 12.43 23.91 -10.59
CA GLN A 188 13.58 24.54 -11.26
C GLN A 188 13.40 24.61 -12.78
N LEU A 189 12.94 23.53 -13.41
CA LEU A 189 12.69 23.51 -14.86
C LEU A 189 11.56 24.48 -15.25
N SER A 190 10.52 24.61 -14.43
CA SER A 190 9.44 25.58 -14.63
C SER A 190 9.98 27.01 -14.59
N ASP A 191 10.80 27.35 -13.58
CA ASP A 191 11.40 28.68 -13.46
C ASP A 191 12.30 29.01 -14.66
N VAL A 192 13.10 28.06 -15.13
CA VAL A 192 13.94 28.23 -16.33
C VAL A 192 13.08 28.38 -17.60
N ALA A 193 11.99 27.62 -17.69
CA ALA A 193 11.07 27.69 -18.82
C ALA A 193 10.31 29.01 -18.87
N ASP A 194 9.80 29.51 -17.74
CA ASP A 194 9.05 30.77 -17.65
C ASP A 194 9.88 31.97 -18.14
N ASN A 195 11.19 31.93 -17.92
CA ASN A 195 12.12 32.97 -18.38
C ASN A 195 12.38 32.93 -19.90
N TYR A 196 12.04 31.84 -20.58
CA TYR A 196 12.36 31.61 -22.00
C TYR A 196 11.11 31.53 -22.89
N ASP A 197 10.10 30.78 -22.46
CA ASP A 197 8.84 30.52 -23.17
C ASP A 197 7.72 30.23 -22.16
N LEU A 198 6.78 31.18 -22.04
CA LEU A 198 5.63 31.08 -21.14
C LEU A 198 4.77 29.83 -21.41
N VAL A 199 4.62 29.41 -22.66
CA VAL A 199 3.83 28.22 -23.02
C VAL A 199 4.54 26.95 -22.56
N LEU A 200 5.87 26.95 -22.59
CA LEU A 200 6.67 25.84 -22.07
C LEU A 200 6.63 25.81 -20.54
N GLY A 201 6.69 26.97 -19.89
CA GLY A 201 6.52 27.14 -18.45
C GLY A 201 5.20 26.59 -17.93
N GLU A 202 4.08 26.93 -18.57
CA GLU A 202 2.75 26.39 -18.24
C GLU A 202 2.70 24.85 -18.33
N LYS A 203 3.36 24.25 -19.33
CA LYS A 203 3.43 22.79 -19.47
C LYS A 203 4.20 22.13 -18.31
N PHE A 204 5.30 22.74 -17.87
CA PHE A 204 6.03 22.25 -16.70
C PHE A 204 5.22 22.41 -15.41
N ALA A 205 4.53 23.54 -15.24
CA ALA A 205 3.66 23.78 -14.08
C ALA A 205 2.53 22.73 -13.99
N GLN A 206 1.94 22.31 -15.11
CA GLN A 206 0.94 21.23 -15.15
C GLN A 206 1.51 19.89 -14.69
N VAL A 207 2.70 19.51 -15.17
CA VAL A 207 3.36 18.26 -14.75
C VAL A 207 3.77 18.34 -13.28
N HIS A 208 4.29 19.47 -12.82
CA HIS A 208 4.62 19.71 -11.42
C HIS A 208 3.40 19.52 -10.50
N ALA A 209 2.26 20.13 -10.82
CA ALA A 209 1.02 19.95 -10.05
C ALA A 209 0.58 18.47 -9.98
N ARG A 210 0.73 17.73 -11.09
CA ARG A 210 0.44 16.30 -11.14
C ARG A 210 1.36 15.49 -10.23
N ILE A 211 2.67 15.77 -10.24
CA ILE A 211 3.65 15.07 -9.37
C ILE A 211 3.41 15.40 -7.89
N VAL A 212 3.07 16.65 -7.56
CA VAL A 212 2.73 17.05 -6.18
C VAL A 212 1.51 16.27 -5.67
N GLU A 213 0.47 16.13 -6.49
CA GLU A 213 -0.71 15.34 -6.11
C GLU A 213 -0.36 13.84 -5.97
N LEU A 214 0.50 13.30 -6.83
CA LEU A 214 0.99 11.93 -6.69
C LEU A 214 1.75 11.75 -5.38
N LEU A 215 2.66 12.64 -5.02
CA LEU A 215 3.40 12.58 -3.77
C LEU A 215 2.45 12.61 -2.55
N ARG A 216 1.39 13.43 -2.60
CA ARG A 216 0.33 13.43 -1.57
C ARG A 216 -0.36 12.07 -1.49
N ARG A 217 -0.75 11.48 -2.62
CA ARG A 217 -1.36 10.14 -2.67
C ARG A 217 -0.42 9.10 -2.10
N TYR A 218 0.87 9.13 -2.46
CA TYR A 218 1.89 8.26 -1.88
C TYR A 218 2.02 8.45 -0.37
N HIS A 219 2.02 9.68 0.15
CA HIS A 219 2.07 9.94 1.59
C HIS A 219 0.87 9.38 2.35
N ALA A 220 -0.33 9.39 1.75
CA ALA A 220 -1.53 8.81 2.33
C ALA A 220 -1.43 7.28 2.53
N LEU A 221 -0.48 6.60 1.87
CA LEU A 221 -0.25 5.16 1.99
C LEU A 221 0.52 4.76 3.27
N GLY A 222 0.98 5.73 4.09
CA GLY A 222 1.66 5.46 5.37
C GLY A 222 3.19 5.32 5.28
N ARG A 223 3.88 4.98 6.37
CA ARG A 223 5.34 4.77 6.43
C ARG A 223 5.65 3.39 7.01
N ARG A 224 6.73 2.77 6.55
CA ARG A 224 7.31 1.60 7.21
C ARG A 224 7.97 2.09 8.51
N THR A 225 7.55 1.54 9.65
CA THR A 225 8.22 1.73 10.95
C THR A 225 8.96 0.46 11.32
#